data_AF-A0A8T3WBJ2-F1
#
_entry.id   AF-A0A8T3WBJ2-F1
#
_cell.length_a   1.000
_cell.length_b   1.000
_cell.length_c   1.000
_cell.angle_alpha   90.00
_cell.angle_beta   90.00
_cell.angle_gamma   90.00
#
_symmetry.space_group_name_H-M   'P 1'
#
loop_
_entity.id
_entity.type
_entity.pdbx_description
1 polymer ?
#
loop_
_entity_poly.entity_id
_entity_poly.type
_entity_poly.pdbx_seq_one_letter_code
_entity_poly.pdbx_strand_id
1 'polypeptide(L)'
;MKLNVIQPEKTFQCNQCGSCCSHLRGMMPREDREFIEKMAYGKLPLVQLTPIEKMSFPLWDWEAKRFMKWQKEVNVDAKINPSRGILDLNSNKAIIVTYYMDSDACPFLREKKCSIYHTKRAYVCRLFPFNRGPFLKTSQEPTKHNMFGTCGAMDPLMPLMPEKYDDMVKFLSKAFPDGSFENAVQFDCITEWINRTIIDLMRKKMLRPAINYPYELFLKRFENSEKVDFTDFLEDIGYIESKEELIKSFDDNQDAINIINQFLEQ
;
A
#
# COMPACT_ATOMS: atom_id res chain seq x y z
N MET A 1 33.81 6.00 10.00
CA MET A 1 33.18 4.71 10.32
C MET A 1 32.94 3.99 9.00
N LYS A 2 33.69 2.92 8.69
CA LYS A 2 33.59 2.23 7.39
C LYS A 2 32.19 1.63 7.30
N LEU A 3 31.40 2.05 6.31
CA LEU A 3 30.09 1.48 5.98
C LEU A 3 30.30 0.01 5.64
N ASN A 4 30.15 -0.85 6.65
CA ASN A 4 30.35 -2.28 6.54
C ASN A 4 29.47 -2.85 5.41
N VAL A 5 30.10 -3.62 4.53
CA VAL A 5 29.41 -4.56 3.65
C VAL A 5 28.56 -5.45 4.56
N ILE A 6 27.24 -5.40 4.41
CA ILE A 6 26.36 -6.32 5.11
C ILE A 6 26.71 -7.71 4.60
N GLN A 7 27.16 -8.59 5.49
CA GLN A 7 27.49 -9.96 5.12
C GLN A 7 26.23 -10.67 4.61
N PRO A 8 26.32 -11.62 3.66
CA PRO A 8 25.15 -12.30 3.10
C PRO A 8 24.21 -12.91 4.15
N GLU A 9 24.76 -13.44 5.24
CA GLU A 9 24.05 -13.97 6.41
C GLU A 9 23.30 -12.91 7.25
N LYS A 10 23.45 -11.63 6.91
CA LYS A 10 22.78 -10.46 7.51
C LYS A 10 21.83 -9.78 6.52
N THR A 11 21.43 -10.49 5.47
CA THR A 11 20.40 -10.04 4.53
C THR A 11 19.08 -10.74 4.82
N PHE A 12 17.98 -10.09 4.47
CA PHE A 12 16.64 -10.63 4.57
C PHE A 12 16.46 -11.79 3.59
N GLN A 13 15.97 -12.91 4.10
CA GLN A 13 15.58 -14.06 3.30
C GLN A 13 14.23 -14.58 3.79
N CYS A 14 13.21 -14.49 2.95
CA CYS A 14 11.90 -15.03 3.29
C CYS A 14 11.93 -16.55 3.41
N ASN A 15 11.51 -17.07 4.56
CA ASN A 15 11.39 -18.52 4.80
C ASN A 15 10.23 -19.19 4.04
N GLN A 16 9.43 -18.41 3.29
CA GLN A 16 8.19 -18.85 2.63
C GLN A 16 7.29 -19.72 3.52
N CYS A 17 7.19 -19.36 4.80
CA CYS A 17 6.42 -20.14 5.78
C CYS A 17 4.91 -19.85 5.75
N GLY A 18 4.50 -18.80 5.03
CA GLY A 18 3.09 -18.44 4.84
C GLY A 18 2.42 -17.78 6.04
N SER A 19 3.13 -17.52 7.14
CA SER A 19 2.54 -16.97 8.37
C SER A 19 1.84 -15.64 8.11
N CYS A 20 2.54 -14.68 7.49
CA CYS A 20 2.02 -13.36 7.12
C CYS A 20 0.89 -13.41 6.07
N CYS A 21 0.73 -14.54 5.38
CA CYS A 21 -0.27 -14.72 4.33
C CYS A 21 -1.50 -15.49 4.80
N SER A 22 -1.47 -16.08 5.99
CA SER A 22 -2.50 -17.01 6.47
C SER A 22 -3.70 -16.33 7.15
N HIS A 23 -3.50 -15.10 7.64
CA HIS A 23 -4.51 -14.31 8.35
C HIS A 23 -4.36 -12.85 7.93
N LEU A 24 -5.01 -12.44 6.86
CA LEU A 24 -4.86 -11.11 6.26
C LEU A 24 -5.79 -10.06 6.87
N ARG A 25 -6.91 -10.49 7.46
CA ARG A 25 -7.96 -9.58 7.91
C ARG A 25 -7.66 -8.97 9.27
N GLY A 26 -8.01 -7.70 9.42
CA GLY A 26 -8.04 -7.02 10.72
C GLY A 26 -6.67 -6.82 11.38
N MET A 27 -5.57 -7.05 10.65
CA MET A 27 -4.21 -6.80 11.12
C MET A 27 -3.90 -5.30 11.04
N MET A 28 -4.37 -4.55 12.04
CA MET A 28 -4.17 -3.09 12.12
C MET A 28 -3.78 -2.67 13.54
N PRO A 29 -2.77 -1.78 13.69
CA PRO A 29 -2.48 -1.14 14.98
C PRO A 29 -3.72 -0.45 15.55
N ARG A 30 -3.83 -0.45 16.89
CA ARG A 30 -5.00 0.11 17.59
C ARG A 30 -5.26 1.59 17.24
N GLU A 31 -4.20 2.39 17.14
CA GLU A 31 -4.31 3.83 16.85
C GLU A 31 -4.83 4.08 15.43
N ASP A 32 -4.35 3.33 14.44
CA ASP A 32 -4.84 3.40 13.06
C ASP A 32 -6.32 3.00 13.00
N ARG A 33 -6.71 1.96 13.76
CA ARG A 33 -8.10 1.54 13.89
C ARG A 33 -8.97 2.67 14.45
N GLU A 34 -8.58 3.26 15.58
CA GLU A 34 -9.30 4.36 16.23
C GLU A 34 -9.43 5.58 15.29
N PHE A 35 -8.37 5.90 14.54
CA PHE A 35 -8.40 6.96 13.53
C PHE A 35 -9.43 6.67 12.43
N ILE A 36 -9.39 5.48 11.84
CA ILE A 36 -10.31 5.10 10.75
C ILE A 36 -11.76 5.11 11.24
N GLU A 37 -12.05 4.50 12.38
CA GLU A 37 -13.40 4.49 12.99
C GLU A 37 -13.94 5.91 13.19
N LYS A 38 -13.09 6.84 13.61
CA LYS A 38 -13.49 8.21 13.90
C LYS A 38 -13.62 9.09 12.65
N MET A 39 -12.74 8.90 11.66
CA MET A 39 -12.52 9.89 10.58
C MET A 39 -12.84 9.37 9.18
N ALA A 40 -12.54 8.11 8.87
CA ALA A 40 -12.58 7.61 7.50
C ALA A 40 -14.00 7.30 7.02
N TYR A 41 -14.99 7.24 7.92
CA TYR A 41 -16.39 6.98 7.59
C TYR A 41 -17.17 8.29 7.34
N GLY A 42 -16.88 8.95 6.21
CA GLY A 42 -17.64 10.10 5.69
C GLY A 42 -17.18 11.49 6.13
N LYS A 43 -16.18 11.62 7.04
CA LYS A 43 -15.65 12.93 7.47
C LYS A 43 -14.47 13.42 6.64
N LEU A 44 -13.83 12.54 5.89
CA LEU A 44 -12.68 12.84 5.03
C LEU A 44 -13.06 12.77 3.54
N PRO A 45 -12.29 13.42 2.65
CA PRO A 45 -12.47 13.30 1.20
C PRO A 45 -12.43 11.85 0.71
N LEU A 46 -11.48 11.08 1.25
CA LEU A 46 -11.31 9.66 0.98
C LEU A 46 -12.06 8.86 2.05
N VAL A 47 -13.10 8.14 1.63
CA VAL A 47 -14.01 7.43 2.52
C VAL A 47 -13.73 5.94 2.51
N GLN A 48 -13.73 5.34 3.70
CA GLN A 48 -13.65 3.91 3.89
C GLN A 48 -14.99 3.24 3.54
N LEU A 49 -14.97 2.26 2.63
CA LEU A 49 -16.16 1.58 2.10
C LEU A 49 -16.43 0.23 2.78
N THR A 50 -15.48 -0.25 3.57
CA THR A 50 -15.52 -1.59 4.16
C THR A 50 -15.19 -1.52 5.65
N PRO A 51 -15.89 -2.31 6.50
CA PRO A 51 -15.55 -2.44 7.92
C PRO A 51 -14.11 -2.88 8.14
N ILE A 52 -13.50 -2.43 9.24
CA ILE A 52 -12.07 -2.68 9.53
C ILE A 52 -11.79 -4.17 9.67
N GLU A 53 -12.72 -4.93 10.22
CA GLU A 53 -12.61 -6.38 10.44
C GLU A 53 -12.53 -7.17 9.12
N LYS A 54 -12.97 -6.57 8.02
CA LYS A 54 -12.94 -7.18 6.67
C LYS A 54 -11.76 -6.70 5.83
N MET A 55 -11.04 -5.65 6.26
CA MET A 55 -9.91 -5.12 5.51
C MET A 55 -8.79 -6.13 5.43
N SER A 56 -8.30 -6.35 4.21
CA SER A 56 -6.98 -6.92 3.94
C SER A 56 -5.99 -5.81 3.57
N PHE A 57 -4.78 -6.20 3.14
CA PHE A 57 -3.84 -5.29 2.49
C PHE A 57 -4.52 -4.53 1.33
N PRO A 58 -4.29 -3.21 1.22
CA PRO A 58 -4.83 -2.41 0.14
C PRO A 58 -4.11 -2.75 -1.17
N LEU A 59 -4.87 -2.76 -2.26
CA LEU A 59 -4.37 -2.82 -3.62
C LEU A 59 -4.72 -1.51 -4.31
N TRP A 60 -3.77 -0.90 -4.99
CA TRP A 60 -4.08 0.19 -5.93
C TRP A 60 -4.90 -0.37 -7.11
N ASP A 61 -5.60 0.48 -7.85
CA ASP A 61 -6.42 0.09 -9.00
C ASP A 61 -5.65 -0.71 -10.06
N TRP A 62 -4.41 -0.32 -10.37
CA TRP A 62 -3.57 -1.10 -11.30
C TRP A 62 -3.10 -2.43 -10.71
N GLU A 63 -2.85 -2.50 -9.40
CA GLU A 63 -2.49 -3.74 -8.70
C GLU A 63 -3.68 -4.70 -8.63
N ALA A 64 -4.89 -4.18 -8.40
CA ALA A 64 -6.13 -4.93 -8.43
C ALA A 64 -6.41 -5.52 -9.82
N LYS A 65 -6.24 -4.74 -10.89
CA LYS A 65 -6.36 -5.23 -12.29
C LYS A 65 -5.38 -6.37 -12.57
N ARG A 66 -4.12 -6.25 -12.13
CA ARG A 66 -3.10 -7.31 -12.27
C ARG A 66 -3.44 -8.55 -11.45
N PHE A 67 -3.87 -8.36 -10.20
CA PHE A 67 -4.31 -9.43 -9.33
C PHE A 67 -5.43 -10.25 -10.00
N MET A 68 -6.46 -9.57 -10.52
CA MET A 68 -7.58 -10.20 -11.21
C MET A 68 -7.17 -10.96 -12.48
N LYS A 69 -6.12 -10.49 -13.18
CA LYS A 69 -5.53 -11.20 -14.32
C LYS A 69 -4.78 -12.46 -13.86
N TRP A 70 -3.91 -12.32 -12.86
CA TRP A 70 -3.01 -13.39 -12.43
C TRP A 70 -3.70 -14.51 -11.68
N GLN A 71 -4.80 -14.25 -10.97
CA GLN A 71 -5.56 -15.32 -10.32
C GLN A 71 -6.07 -16.38 -11.32
N LYS A 72 -6.41 -15.96 -12.56
CA LYS A 72 -6.83 -16.88 -13.63
C LYS A 72 -5.67 -17.78 -14.07
N GLU A 73 -4.45 -17.24 -14.12
CA GLU A 73 -3.25 -17.97 -14.53
C GLU A 73 -2.85 -19.07 -13.52
N VAL A 74 -3.23 -18.92 -12.24
CA VAL A 74 -2.90 -19.87 -11.17
C VAL A 74 -4.11 -20.65 -10.64
N ASN A 75 -5.24 -20.59 -11.36
CA ASN A 75 -6.51 -21.22 -11.00
C ASN A 75 -6.96 -20.93 -9.55
N VAL A 76 -7.08 -19.65 -9.26
CA VAL A 76 -7.51 -19.09 -8.00
C VAL A 76 -8.75 -18.23 -8.26
N ASP A 77 -9.76 -18.36 -7.39
CA ASP A 77 -10.96 -17.53 -7.42
C ASP A 77 -11.00 -16.65 -6.16
N ALA A 78 -10.49 -15.44 -6.31
CA ALA A 78 -10.36 -14.45 -5.28
C ALA A 78 -11.18 -13.20 -5.64
N LYS A 79 -11.95 -12.74 -4.66
CA LYS A 79 -12.80 -11.56 -4.80
C LYS A 79 -12.04 -10.31 -4.41
N ILE A 80 -12.16 -9.29 -5.25
CA ILE A 80 -11.57 -7.96 -5.02
C ILE A 80 -12.70 -6.96 -4.98
N ASN A 81 -12.78 -6.19 -3.90
CA ASN A 81 -13.85 -5.23 -3.65
C ASN A 81 -13.25 -3.83 -3.40
N PRO A 82 -13.97 -2.74 -3.72
CA PRO A 82 -13.55 -1.39 -3.35
C PRO A 82 -13.34 -1.27 -1.83
N SER A 83 -12.20 -0.73 -1.43
CA SER A 83 -11.83 -0.48 -0.04
C SER A 83 -12.01 0.98 0.35
N ARG A 84 -11.48 1.89 -0.47
CA ARG A 84 -11.60 3.34 -0.26
C ARG A 84 -12.01 4.02 -1.55
N GLY A 85 -12.89 5.01 -1.43
CA GLY A 85 -13.38 5.75 -2.57
C GLY A 85 -13.78 7.19 -2.24
N ILE A 86 -14.01 7.95 -3.29
CA ILE A 86 -14.42 9.35 -3.27
C ILE A 86 -15.73 9.45 -4.04
N LEU A 87 -16.75 10.05 -3.44
CA LEU A 87 -17.95 10.45 -4.17
C LEU A 87 -17.76 11.89 -4.64
N ASP A 88 -17.56 12.09 -5.94
CA ASP A 88 -17.44 13.43 -6.52
C ASP A 88 -18.84 14.02 -6.75
N LEU A 89 -19.13 15.13 -6.06
CA LEU A 89 -20.42 15.81 -6.14
C LEU A 89 -20.60 16.63 -7.41
N ASN A 90 -19.53 16.91 -8.16
CA ASN A 90 -19.62 17.63 -9.43
C ASN A 90 -20.10 16.70 -10.56
N SER A 91 -19.45 15.55 -10.71
CA SER A 91 -19.78 14.57 -11.77
C SER A 91 -20.76 13.48 -11.32
N ASN A 92 -21.04 13.37 -10.02
CA ASN A 92 -21.76 12.26 -9.40
C ASN A 92 -21.09 10.88 -9.66
N LYS A 93 -19.78 10.85 -9.93
CA LYS A 93 -19.00 9.62 -10.06
C LYS A 93 -18.49 9.11 -8.71
N ALA A 94 -18.43 7.80 -8.59
CA ALA A 94 -17.79 7.08 -7.51
C ALA A 94 -16.37 6.68 -7.93
N ILE A 95 -15.38 7.41 -7.44
CA ILE A 95 -13.97 7.20 -7.79
C ILE A 95 -13.37 6.21 -6.80
N ILE A 96 -12.90 5.07 -7.27
CA ILE A 96 -12.32 4.01 -6.43
C ILE A 96 -10.80 4.22 -6.37
N VAL A 97 -10.27 4.41 -5.15
CA VAL A 97 -8.85 4.72 -4.93
C VAL A 97 -8.06 3.48 -4.53
N THR A 98 -8.67 2.61 -3.72
CA THR A 98 -8.06 1.32 -3.39
C THR A 98 -9.09 0.24 -3.34
N TYR A 99 -8.62 -0.97 -3.58
CA TYR A 99 -9.31 -2.22 -3.44
C TYR A 99 -8.76 -3.00 -2.25
N TYR A 100 -9.51 -4.01 -1.82
CA TYR A 100 -9.02 -5.04 -0.91
C TYR A 100 -9.45 -6.40 -1.42
N MET A 101 -8.78 -7.42 -0.90
CA MET A 101 -9.06 -8.80 -1.19
C MET A 101 -9.98 -9.38 -0.12
N ASP A 102 -11.14 -9.85 -0.56
CA ASP A 102 -12.15 -10.42 0.32
C ASP A 102 -11.83 -11.89 0.62
N SER A 103 -10.75 -12.11 1.36
CA SER A 103 -10.26 -13.42 1.76
C SER A 103 -9.55 -13.36 3.11
N ASP A 104 -9.71 -14.40 3.93
CA ASP A 104 -8.99 -14.54 5.21
C ASP A 104 -7.51 -14.87 5.01
N ALA A 105 -7.18 -15.57 3.93
CA ALA A 105 -5.81 -15.95 3.57
C ALA A 105 -5.46 -15.51 2.15
N CYS A 106 -4.16 -15.33 1.87
CA CYS A 106 -3.67 -14.99 0.54
C CYS A 106 -4.02 -16.12 -0.44
N PRO A 107 -4.73 -15.82 -1.54
CA PRO A 107 -5.11 -16.81 -2.53
C PRO A 107 -3.93 -17.41 -3.30
N PHE A 108 -2.77 -16.73 -3.29
CA PHE A 108 -1.51 -17.26 -3.81
C PHE A 108 -0.76 -18.17 -2.81
N LEU A 109 -1.31 -18.39 -1.60
CA LEU A 109 -0.74 -19.32 -0.62
C LEU A 109 -1.12 -20.76 -0.96
N ARG A 110 -0.15 -21.55 -1.43
CA ARG A 110 -0.29 -22.98 -1.73
C ARG A 110 0.70 -23.78 -0.89
N GLU A 111 0.22 -24.76 -0.14
CA GLU A 111 1.06 -25.60 0.71
C GLU A 111 2.00 -24.77 1.62
N LYS A 112 1.48 -23.67 2.17
CA LYS A 112 2.20 -22.67 3.00
C LYS A 112 3.25 -21.83 2.25
N LYS A 113 3.41 -21.97 0.94
CA LYS A 113 4.34 -21.18 0.12
C LYS A 113 3.60 -20.22 -0.81
N CYS A 114 4.21 -19.07 -1.10
CA CYS A 114 3.65 -18.10 -2.04
C CYS A 114 3.96 -18.51 -3.48
N SER A 115 2.94 -18.81 -4.27
CA SER A 115 3.09 -19.31 -5.65
C SER A 115 3.64 -18.26 -6.63
N ILE A 116 3.68 -16.98 -6.23
CA ILE A 116 4.13 -15.87 -7.07
C ILE A 116 5.33 -15.11 -6.47
N TYR A 117 6.01 -15.69 -5.48
CA TYR A 117 7.03 -15.00 -4.68
C TYR A 117 8.11 -14.32 -5.54
N HIS A 118 8.73 -15.08 -6.45
CA HIS A 118 9.86 -14.61 -7.26
C HIS A 118 9.46 -13.84 -8.52
N THR A 119 8.19 -13.85 -8.91
CA THR A 119 7.76 -13.34 -10.23
C THR A 119 6.89 -12.11 -10.12
N LYS A 120 5.96 -12.05 -9.15
CA LYS A 120 4.88 -11.05 -9.16
C LYS A 120 4.54 -10.46 -7.79
N ARG A 121 5.11 -10.96 -6.69
CA ARG A 121 4.76 -10.56 -5.31
C ARG A 121 4.83 -9.05 -5.08
N ALA A 122 5.85 -8.37 -5.61
CA ALA A 122 6.03 -6.93 -5.42
C ALA A 122 4.86 -6.09 -5.96
N TYR A 123 4.15 -6.58 -6.98
CA TYR A 123 3.05 -5.86 -7.62
C TYR A 123 1.68 -6.03 -6.93
N VAL A 124 1.60 -6.85 -5.89
CA VAL A 124 0.36 -7.08 -5.11
C VAL A 124 0.58 -7.03 -3.60
N CYS A 125 1.82 -7.19 -3.15
CA CYS A 125 2.20 -7.20 -1.74
C CYS A 125 3.48 -6.36 -1.57
N ARG A 126 3.39 -5.11 -2.04
CA ARG A 126 4.50 -4.16 -2.11
C ARG A 126 5.12 -3.87 -0.74
N LEU A 127 4.29 -3.86 0.30
CA LEU A 127 4.75 -3.57 1.65
C LEU A 127 5.49 -4.72 2.32
N PHE A 128 5.42 -5.97 1.82
CA PHE A 128 6.08 -7.11 2.48
C PHE A 128 7.61 -6.96 2.55
N PRO A 129 8.27 -7.29 3.67
CA PRO A 129 7.72 -7.80 4.96
C PRO A 129 7.40 -6.70 5.99
N PHE A 130 7.35 -5.45 5.55
CA PHE A 130 6.98 -4.30 6.36
C PHE A 130 5.46 -4.26 6.62
N ASN A 131 5.10 -3.64 7.74
CA ASN A 131 3.73 -3.20 8.05
C ASN A 131 3.51 -1.72 7.69
N ARG A 132 4.60 -0.94 7.64
CA ARG A 132 4.66 0.46 7.18
C ARG A 132 6.07 0.74 6.69
N GLY A 133 6.21 1.57 5.66
CA GLY A 133 7.52 2.05 5.27
C GLY A 133 8.04 3.13 6.24
N PRO A 134 9.33 3.47 6.15
CA PRO A 134 9.97 4.43 7.05
C PRO A 134 9.64 5.89 6.69
N PHE A 135 9.04 6.18 5.53
CA PHE A 135 8.79 7.54 5.07
C PHE A 135 7.34 7.97 5.20
N LEU A 136 6.43 7.03 5.48
CA LEU A 136 5.03 7.35 5.73
C LEU A 136 4.91 8.12 7.05
N LYS A 137 4.52 9.39 6.93
CA LYS A 137 4.21 10.26 8.06
C LYS A 137 2.91 9.81 8.71
N THR A 138 3.02 9.15 9.85
CA THR A 138 1.88 8.79 10.71
C THR A 138 1.98 9.55 12.03
N SER A 139 1.07 9.28 12.98
CA SER A 139 1.15 9.81 14.35
C SER A 139 2.39 9.35 15.11
N GLN A 140 3.03 8.25 14.68
CA GLN A 140 4.21 7.68 15.32
C GLN A 140 5.42 7.71 14.39
N GLU A 141 6.57 8.09 14.94
CA GLU A 141 7.85 7.89 14.27
C GLU A 141 8.08 6.40 13.96
N PRO A 142 8.66 6.08 12.79
CA PRO A 142 9.00 4.71 12.45
C PRO A 142 10.08 4.19 13.40
N THR A 143 9.82 3.04 14.00
CA THR A 143 10.77 2.30 14.83
C THR A 143 10.90 0.89 14.27
N LYS A 144 12.03 0.23 14.54
CA LYS A 144 12.19 -1.17 14.13
C LYS A 144 11.05 -2.08 14.60
N HIS A 145 10.38 -1.78 15.72
CA HIS A 145 9.28 -2.61 16.23
C HIS A 145 7.93 -2.34 15.55
N ASN A 146 7.71 -1.15 14.98
CA ASN A 146 6.45 -0.81 14.31
C ASN A 146 6.54 -0.92 12.78
N MET A 147 7.76 -0.99 12.21
CA MET A 147 7.96 -1.13 10.75
C MET A 147 7.72 -2.54 10.22
N PHE A 148 7.95 -3.59 11.00
CA PHE A 148 7.86 -4.96 10.52
C PHE A 148 6.60 -5.68 11.01
N GLY A 149 6.11 -6.57 10.17
CA GLY A 149 5.03 -7.50 10.52
C GLY A 149 5.49 -8.66 11.39
N THR A 150 4.63 -9.68 11.49
CA THR A 150 4.90 -10.93 12.22
C THR A 150 5.82 -11.88 11.41
N CYS A 151 6.74 -11.33 10.62
CA CYS A 151 7.64 -12.09 9.77
C CYS A 151 8.85 -12.56 10.58
N GLY A 152 8.87 -13.83 11.00
CA GLY A 152 10.00 -14.38 11.78
C GLY A 152 11.35 -14.38 11.06
N ALA A 153 11.38 -14.17 9.74
CA ALA A 153 12.63 -13.93 9.01
C ALA A 153 13.31 -12.59 9.39
N MET A 154 12.60 -11.71 10.10
CA MET A 154 13.17 -10.48 10.65
C MET A 154 13.95 -10.70 11.94
N ASP A 155 13.68 -11.77 12.70
CA ASP A 155 14.27 -12.00 14.02
C ASP A 155 15.81 -11.89 14.07
N PRO A 156 16.57 -12.40 13.07
CA PRO A 156 18.03 -12.23 13.04
C PRO A 156 18.50 -10.80 12.70
N LEU A 157 17.66 -10.02 12.00
CA LEU A 157 17.98 -8.65 11.58
C LEU A 157 17.59 -7.62 12.63
N MET A 158 16.54 -7.88 13.41
CA MET A 158 16.02 -6.97 14.44
C MET A 158 17.10 -6.42 15.39
N PRO A 159 18.03 -7.24 15.92
CA PRO A 159 19.09 -6.76 16.82
C PRO A 159 20.20 -5.97 16.11
N LEU A 160 20.33 -6.11 14.78
CA LEU A 160 21.38 -5.47 13.99
C LEU A 160 20.98 -4.08 13.48
N MET A 161 19.69 -3.74 13.53
CA MET A 161 19.18 -2.47 13.05
C MET A 161 19.61 -1.30 13.96
N PRO A 162 20.23 -0.25 13.39
CA PRO A 162 20.55 0.97 14.12
C PRO A 162 19.29 1.68 14.67
N GLU A 163 19.43 2.37 15.79
CA GLU A 163 18.36 3.21 16.37
C GLU A 163 18.26 4.59 15.69
N LYS A 164 19.38 5.11 15.17
CA LYS A 164 19.39 6.39 14.47
C LYS A 164 18.71 6.22 13.12
N TYR A 165 17.72 7.06 12.83
CA TYR A 165 16.89 7.00 11.63
C TYR A 165 17.69 6.89 10.32
N ASP A 166 18.65 7.79 10.06
CA ASP A 166 19.42 7.76 8.81
C ASP A 166 20.23 6.47 8.65
N ASP A 167 20.83 6.00 9.75
CA ASP A 167 21.64 4.77 9.76
C ASP A 167 20.75 3.53 9.59
N MET A 168 19.53 3.57 10.13
CA MET A 168 18.51 2.55 9.94
C MET A 168 18.10 2.46 8.46
N VAL A 169 17.82 3.58 7.80
CA VAL A 169 17.50 3.61 6.35
C VAL A 169 18.67 3.03 5.53
N LYS A 170 19.90 3.44 5.81
CA LYS A 170 21.12 2.90 5.15
C LYS A 170 21.33 1.41 5.40
N PHE A 171 20.95 0.92 6.59
CA PHE A 171 20.99 -0.52 6.90
C PHE A 171 19.93 -1.26 6.08
N LEU A 172 18.69 -0.77 6.06
CA LEU A 172 17.58 -1.41 5.38
C LEU A 172 17.81 -1.53 3.87
N SER A 173 18.34 -0.49 3.20
CA SER A 173 18.65 -0.56 1.76
C SER A 173 19.66 -1.65 1.39
N LYS A 174 20.52 -2.04 2.33
CA LYS A 174 21.49 -3.12 2.13
C LYS A 174 20.98 -4.48 2.62
N ALA A 175 20.15 -4.48 3.66
CA ALA A 175 19.61 -5.71 4.26
C ALA A 175 18.56 -6.37 3.37
N PHE A 176 17.94 -5.64 2.43
CA PHE A 176 16.88 -6.16 1.55
C PHE A 176 17.29 -6.13 0.07
N PRO A 177 18.26 -6.97 -0.36
CA PRO A 177 18.74 -6.99 -1.75
C PRO A 177 17.70 -7.50 -2.76
N ASP A 178 16.55 -8.02 -2.30
CA ASP A 178 15.47 -8.52 -3.14
C ASP A 178 14.47 -7.42 -3.58
N GLY A 179 14.79 -6.16 -3.33
CA GLY A 179 13.97 -5.01 -3.69
C GLY A 179 12.81 -4.75 -2.73
N SER A 180 12.64 -5.54 -1.67
CA SER A 180 11.49 -5.40 -0.76
C SER A 180 11.48 -4.07 0.00
N PHE A 181 12.66 -3.50 0.28
CA PHE A 181 12.74 -2.19 0.92
C PHE A 181 12.32 -1.06 -0.03
N GLU A 182 12.82 -1.06 -1.27
CA GLU A 182 12.45 -0.11 -2.31
C GLU A 182 10.94 -0.15 -2.57
N ASN A 183 10.37 -1.35 -2.62
CA ASN A 183 8.93 -1.53 -2.74
C ASN A 183 8.18 -0.88 -1.58
N ALA A 184 8.57 -1.14 -0.33
CA ALA A 184 7.94 -0.54 0.85
C ALA A 184 8.06 1.00 0.86
N VAL A 185 9.21 1.55 0.44
CA VAL A 185 9.38 3.00 0.29
C VAL A 185 8.48 3.55 -0.82
N GLN A 186 8.37 2.85 -1.95
CA GLN A 186 7.50 3.28 -3.05
C GLN A 186 6.03 3.26 -2.64
N PHE A 187 5.62 2.33 -1.79
CA PHE A 187 4.28 2.32 -1.20
C PHE A 187 3.99 3.62 -0.41
N ASP A 188 4.95 4.10 0.38
CA ASP A 188 4.84 5.37 1.09
C ASP A 188 4.74 6.54 0.10
N CYS A 189 5.57 6.56 -0.94
CA CYS A 189 5.55 7.56 -2.00
C CYS A 189 4.20 7.63 -2.72
N ILE A 190 3.64 6.49 -3.11
CA ILE A 190 2.33 6.39 -3.77
C ILE A 190 1.23 6.91 -2.83
N THR A 191 1.27 6.52 -1.56
CA THR A 191 0.28 6.96 -0.57
C THR A 191 0.29 8.48 -0.41
N GLU A 192 1.48 9.07 -0.27
CA GLU A 192 1.64 10.53 -0.16
C GLU A 192 1.22 11.23 -1.46
N TRP A 193 1.60 10.69 -2.62
CA TRP A 193 1.24 11.22 -3.93
C TRP A 193 -0.29 11.23 -4.13
N ILE A 194 -1.00 10.17 -3.75
CA ILE A 194 -2.47 10.12 -3.81
C ILE A 194 -3.08 11.20 -2.93
N ASN A 195 -2.65 11.31 -1.67
CA ASN A 195 -3.17 12.30 -0.73
C ASN A 195 -2.95 13.74 -1.25
N ARG A 196 -1.76 14.04 -1.74
CA ARG A 196 -1.44 15.34 -2.36
C ARG A 196 -2.27 15.61 -3.60
N THR A 197 -2.43 14.61 -4.45
CA THR A 197 -3.22 14.70 -5.68
C THR A 197 -4.68 15.02 -5.37
N ILE A 198 -5.29 14.34 -4.40
CA ILE A 198 -6.68 14.63 -3.96
C ILE A 198 -6.80 16.08 -3.50
N ILE A 199 -5.87 16.55 -2.66
CA ILE A 199 -5.87 17.94 -2.16
C ILE A 199 -5.71 18.93 -3.32
N ASP A 200 -4.80 18.67 -4.27
CA ASP A 200 -4.58 19.55 -5.41
C ASP A 200 -5.79 19.63 -6.34
N LEU A 201 -6.41 18.48 -6.66
CA LEU A 201 -7.66 18.42 -7.41
C LEU A 201 -8.78 19.22 -6.75
N MET A 202 -8.91 19.14 -5.43
CA MET A 202 -9.87 19.94 -4.66
C MET A 202 -9.57 21.43 -4.78
N ARG A 203 -8.30 21.84 -4.64
CA ARG A 203 -7.87 23.25 -4.78
C ARG A 203 -8.12 23.79 -6.18
N LYS A 204 -7.85 22.99 -7.21
CA LYS A 204 -8.12 23.29 -8.63
C LYS A 204 -9.61 23.17 -8.99
N LYS A 205 -10.47 22.77 -8.06
CA LYS A 205 -11.92 22.53 -8.25
C LYS A 205 -12.25 21.48 -9.32
N MET A 206 -11.29 20.60 -9.62
CA MET A 206 -11.49 19.44 -10.51
C MET A 206 -12.18 18.28 -9.80
N LEU A 207 -12.20 18.30 -8.46
CA LEU A 207 -12.84 17.31 -7.62
C LEU A 207 -13.60 18.00 -6.48
N ARG A 208 -14.85 17.58 -6.23
CA ARG A 208 -15.65 18.03 -5.08
C ARG A 208 -16.11 16.82 -4.25
N PRO A 209 -15.28 16.33 -3.31
CA PRO A 209 -15.62 15.18 -2.48
C PRO A 209 -16.82 15.44 -1.57
N ALA A 210 -17.60 14.39 -1.30
CA ALA A 210 -18.64 14.40 -0.28
C ALA A 210 -18.06 14.34 1.15
N ILE A 211 -17.53 15.46 1.64
CA ILE A 211 -16.94 15.60 2.99
C ILE A 211 -18.04 15.88 4.02
N ASN A 212 -17.93 15.28 5.22
CA ASN A 212 -18.92 15.33 6.29
C ASN A 212 -20.31 14.82 5.86
N TYR A 213 -20.33 13.87 4.93
CA TYR A 213 -21.55 13.29 4.40
C TYR A 213 -22.02 12.15 5.31
N PRO A 214 -23.32 12.03 5.61
CA PRO A 214 -23.82 10.89 6.39
C PRO A 214 -23.43 9.57 5.72
N TYR A 215 -22.79 8.67 6.47
CA TYR A 215 -22.13 7.50 5.89
C TYR A 215 -23.08 6.58 5.10
N GLU A 216 -24.27 6.31 5.64
CA GLU A 216 -25.30 5.52 4.94
C GLU A 216 -25.74 6.15 3.61
N LEU A 217 -25.89 7.48 3.59
CA LEU A 217 -26.24 8.21 2.38
C LEU A 217 -25.07 8.21 1.38
N PHE A 218 -23.84 8.33 1.87
CA PHE A 218 -22.63 8.19 1.06
C PHE A 218 -22.60 6.82 0.38
N LEU A 219 -22.75 5.73 1.13
CA LEU A 219 -22.72 4.37 0.60
C LEU A 219 -23.79 4.16 -0.46
N LYS A 220 -25.04 4.54 -0.18
CA LYS A 220 -26.15 4.42 -1.13
C LYS A 220 -25.86 5.18 -2.43
N ARG A 221 -25.33 6.40 -2.35
CA ARG A 221 -24.99 7.17 -3.56
C ARG A 221 -23.81 6.56 -4.30
N PHE A 222 -22.75 6.21 -3.58
CA PHE A 222 -21.56 5.58 -4.13
C PHE A 222 -21.90 4.29 -4.90
N GLU A 223 -22.80 3.46 -4.35
CA GLU A 223 -23.28 2.23 -4.98
C GLU A 223 -24.13 2.48 -6.24
N ASN A 224 -24.87 3.59 -6.31
CA ASN A 224 -25.71 3.91 -7.47
C ASN A 224 -25.02 4.80 -8.52
N SER A 225 -23.86 5.37 -8.21
CA SER A 225 -23.07 6.20 -9.13
C SER A 225 -22.30 5.37 -10.16
N GLU A 226 -21.95 5.97 -11.31
CA GLU A 226 -20.95 5.39 -12.22
C GLU A 226 -19.62 5.23 -11.46
N LYS A 227 -18.97 4.06 -11.58
CA LYS A 227 -17.68 3.81 -10.92
C LYS A 227 -16.55 4.01 -11.91
N VAL A 228 -15.48 4.66 -11.44
CA VAL A 228 -14.24 4.87 -12.19
C VAL A 228 -13.06 4.63 -11.27
N ASP A 229 -12.00 4.03 -11.78
CA ASP A 229 -10.75 3.89 -11.02
C ASP A 229 -10.04 5.24 -10.89
N PHE A 230 -9.25 5.43 -9.84
CA PHE A 230 -8.60 6.71 -9.59
C PHE A 230 -7.67 7.12 -10.72
N THR A 231 -6.81 6.22 -11.23
CA THR A 231 -5.89 6.59 -12.32
C THR A 231 -6.61 6.83 -13.64
N ASP A 232 -7.70 6.08 -13.91
CA ASP A 232 -8.56 6.33 -15.07
C ASP A 232 -9.23 7.71 -14.97
N PHE A 233 -9.74 8.06 -13.79
CA PHE A 233 -10.31 9.39 -13.53
C PHE A 233 -9.29 10.52 -13.75
N LEU A 234 -8.04 10.36 -13.30
CA LEU A 234 -6.99 11.36 -13.48
C LEU A 234 -6.64 11.58 -14.96
N GLU A 235 -6.62 10.52 -15.74
CA GLU A 235 -6.38 10.56 -17.18
C GLU A 235 -7.57 11.21 -17.92
N ASP A 236 -8.80 10.81 -17.58
CA ASP A 236 -10.04 11.35 -18.16
C ASP A 236 -10.17 12.88 -18.00
N ILE A 237 -9.75 13.41 -16.86
CA ILE A 237 -9.80 14.86 -16.58
C ILE A 237 -8.52 15.60 -17.02
N GLY A 238 -7.57 14.90 -17.64
CA GLY A 238 -6.29 15.46 -18.10
C GLY A 238 -5.37 15.95 -16.97
N TYR A 239 -5.49 15.37 -15.77
CA TYR A 239 -4.58 15.70 -14.65
C TYR A 239 -3.23 15.00 -14.78
N ILE A 240 -3.21 13.81 -15.38
CA ILE A 240 -2.01 13.11 -15.81
C ILE A 240 -2.02 12.94 -17.33
N GLU A 241 -0.85 12.94 -17.95
CA GLU A 241 -0.71 12.79 -19.40
C GLU A 241 -0.91 11.33 -19.85
N SER A 242 -0.37 10.39 -19.08
CA SER A 242 -0.45 8.95 -19.36
C SER A 242 -0.52 8.16 -18.08
N LYS A 243 -1.61 7.40 -17.90
CA LYS A 243 -1.73 6.41 -16.83
C LYS A 243 -0.63 5.35 -16.93
N GLU A 244 -0.26 4.94 -18.14
CA GLU A 244 0.72 3.89 -18.35
C GLU A 244 2.12 4.31 -17.88
N GLU A 245 2.54 5.53 -18.17
CA GLU A 245 3.83 6.07 -17.73
C GLU A 245 3.88 6.25 -16.21
N LEU A 246 2.79 6.73 -15.61
CA LEU A 246 2.65 6.85 -14.16
C LEU A 246 2.78 5.48 -13.46
N ILE A 247 2.05 4.47 -13.94
CA ILE A 247 2.12 3.12 -13.35
C ILE A 247 3.52 2.54 -13.53
N LYS A 248 4.17 2.79 -14.68
CA LYS A 248 5.54 2.34 -14.93
C LYS A 248 6.53 2.94 -13.93
N SER A 249 6.44 4.23 -13.62
CA SER A 249 7.34 4.85 -12.64
C SER A 249 7.16 4.28 -11.22
N PHE A 250 5.92 3.93 -10.86
CA PHE A 250 5.62 3.22 -9.60
C PHE A 250 6.15 1.79 -9.58
N ASP A 251 6.14 1.08 -10.70
CA ASP A 251 6.68 -0.27 -10.79
C ASP A 251 8.21 -0.30 -10.78
N ASP A 252 8.84 0.70 -11.37
CA ASP A 252 10.29 0.86 -11.40
C ASP A 252 10.84 1.41 -10.07
N ASN A 253 9.96 1.66 -9.07
CA ASN A 253 10.30 2.23 -7.78
C ASN A 253 11.10 3.55 -7.89
N GLN A 254 10.77 4.38 -8.90
CA GLN A 254 11.60 5.53 -9.26
C GLN A 254 11.73 6.55 -8.12
N ASP A 255 10.64 6.85 -7.43
CA ASP A 255 10.66 7.79 -6.29
C ASP A 255 11.42 7.19 -5.10
N ALA A 256 11.22 5.91 -4.83
CA ALA A 256 11.92 5.22 -3.75
C ALA A 256 13.44 5.22 -3.95
N ILE A 257 13.91 4.92 -5.16
CA ILE A 257 15.34 4.96 -5.50
C ILE A 257 15.90 6.36 -5.26
N ASN A 258 15.20 7.40 -5.73
CA ASN A 258 15.63 8.79 -5.54
C ASN A 258 15.74 9.16 -4.05
N ILE A 259 14.75 8.78 -3.24
CA ILE A 259 14.77 9.04 -1.80
C ILE A 259 15.90 8.27 -1.12
N ILE A 260 16.05 6.97 -1.38
CA ILE A 260 17.07 6.13 -0.75
C ILE A 260 18.48 6.65 -1.09
N ASN A 261 18.73 7.07 -2.32
CA ASN A 261 20.02 7.62 -2.74
C ASN A 261 20.41 8.88 -1.96
N GLN A 262 19.46 9.75 -1.61
CA GLN A 262 19.73 10.93 -0.78
C GLN A 262 20.27 10.56 0.61
N PHE A 263 19.93 9.39 1.14
CA PHE A 263 20.50 8.89 2.39
C PHE A 263 21.86 8.25 2.16
N LEU A 264 22.08 7.57 1.03
CA LEU A 264 23.35 6.91 0.73
C LEU A 264 24.49 7.88 0.40
N GLU A 265 24.15 9.08 -0.11
CA GLU A 265 25.11 10.14 -0.45
C GLU A 265 25.57 10.99 0.74
N GLN A 266 24.90 10.87 1.91
CA GLN A 266 25.23 11.57 3.16
C GLN A 266 26.18 10.76 4.06
#